data_AF-A0A938GCJ9-F1
#
_entry.id   AF-A0A938GCJ9-F1
#
_cell.length_a   1.000
_cell.length_b   1.000
_cell.length_c   1.000
_cell.angle_alpha   90.00
_cell.angle_beta   90.00
_cell.angle_gamma   90.00
#
_symmetry.space_group_name_H-M   'P 1'
#
loop_
_entity.id
_entity.type
_entity.pdbx_description
1 polymer ?
#
loop_
_entity_poly.entity_id
_entity_poly.type
_entity_poly.pdbx_seq_one_letter_code
_entity_poly.pdbx_strand_id
1 'polypeptide(L)'
;MSTMQFDLTGEWIGHYRGHYDEVVKITQSGRRVEAVKITGDDYVPAGEITWRADLGTGLGEGQIAEEGFRNPRFIPGQLKVVNRDRIVFHWMNSGHVEYRRDE
;
A
#
# COMPACT_ATOMS: atom_id res chain seq x y z
N MET A 1 18.67 -9.64 -18.54
CA MET A 1 17.23 -9.78 -18.79
C MET A 1 16.53 -8.77 -17.88
N SER A 2 15.87 -7.75 -18.45
CA SER A 2 15.06 -6.83 -17.64
C SER A 2 13.80 -7.59 -17.24
N THR A 3 13.61 -7.83 -15.95
CA THR A 3 12.29 -8.15 -15.41
C THR A 3 11.36 -7.01 -15.82
N MET A 4 10.24 -7.33 -16.48
CA MET A 4 9.19 -6.36 -16.77
C MET A 4 8.74 -5.75 -15.44
N GLN A 5 9.17 -4.51 -15.18
CA GLN A 5 8.83 -3.78 -13.97
C GLN A 5 7.61 -2.92 -14.31
N PHE A 6 6.44 -3.32 -13.79
CA PHE A 6 5.20 -2.56 -13.98
C PHE A 6 5.35 -1.17 -13.33
N ASP A 7 4.92 -0.13 -14.04
CA ASP A 7 4.74 1.19 -13.44
C ASP A 7 3.45 1.18 -12.60
N LEU A 8 3.61 1.29 -11.29
CA LEU A 8 2.50 1.28 -10.33
C LEU A 8 1.94 2.69 -10.07
N THR A 9 2.52 3.75 -10.63
CA THR A 9 2.09 5.14 -10.40
C THR A 9 0.61 5.32 -10.74
N GLY A 10 -0.14 5.99 -9.85
CA GLY A 10 -1.54 6.31 -10.04
C GLY A 10 -2.40 6.07 -8.81
N GLU A 11 -3.71 6.12 -9.01
CA GLU A 11 -4.71 5.84 -7.97
C GLU A 11 -5.09 4.37 -7.96
N TRP A 12 -5.34 3.83 -6.77
CA TRP A 12 -5.65 2.44 -6.54
C TRP A 12 -6.66 2.31 -5.40
N ILE A 13 -7.60 1.38 -5.52
CA ILE A 13 -8.61 1.11 -4.50
C ILE A 13 -8.20 -0.12 -3.71
N GLY A 14 -8.01 0.04 -2.40
CA GLY A 14 -7.73 -1.02 -1.46
C GLY A 14 -8.94 -1.35 -0.60
N HIS A 15 -9.29 -2.64 -0.51
CA HIS A 15 -10.33 -3.09 0.42
C HIS A 15 -9.74 -3.43 1.79
N TYR A 16 -9.92 -2.56 2.77
CA TYR A 16 -9.44 -2.77 4.14
C TYR A 16 -10.53 -3.49 4.95
N ARG A 17 -10.30 -4.76 5.31
CA ARG A 17 -11.31 -5.56 6.03
C ARG A 17 -11.73 -4.88 7.35
N GLY A 18 -13.02 -4.64 7.52
CA GLY A 18 -13.57 -3.91 8.68
C GLY A 18 -13.68 -2.39 8.48
N HIS A 19 -13.21 -1.90 7.33
CA HIS A 19 -13.31 -0.51 6.88
C HIS A 19 -13.93 -0.46 5.48
N TYR A 20 -14.25 0.76 5.00
CA TYR A 20 -14.72 0.95 3.63
C TYR A 20 -13.57 0.75 2.63
N ASP A 21 -13.90 0.74 1.34
CA ASP A 21 -12.88 0.83 0.30
C ASP A 21 -12.15 2.17 0.43
N GLU A 22 -10.81 2.11 0.38
CA GLU A 22 -9.96 3.30 0.50
C GLU A 22 -9.13 3.50 -0.76
N VAL A 23 -9.08 4.73 -1.25
CA VAL A 23 -8.26 5.13 -2.40
C VAL A 23 -6.88 5.52 -1.91
N VAL A 24 -5.84 5.00 -2.56
CA VAL A 24 -4.44 5.37 -2.33
C VAL A 24 -3.81 5.90 -3.62
N LYS A 25 -2.90 6.87 -3.48
CA LYS A 25 -2.02 7.31 -4.55
C LYS A 25 -0.66 6.64 -4.40
N ILE A 26 -0.24 5.90 -5.41
CA ILE A 26 1.10 5.34 -5.48
C ILE A 26 1.99 6.31 -6.27
N THR A 27 3.13 6.65 -5.68
CA THR A 27 4.25 7.31 -6.36
C THR A 27 5.40 6.31 -6.54
N GLN A 28 6.02 6.30 -7.72
CA GLN A 28 7.15 5.43 -8.04
C GLN A 28 8.39 6.25 -8.43
N SER A 29 9.51 5.97 -7.78
CA SER A 29 10.83 6.50 -8.11
C SER A 29 11.82 5.36 -8.30
N GLY A 30 11.98 4.92 -9.56
CA GLY A 30 12.75 3.72 -9.90
C GLY A 30 12.10 2.48 -9.29
N ARG A 31 12.79 1.84 -8.34
CA ARG A 31 12.28 0.67 -7.60
C ARG A 31 11.49 1.02 -6.35
N ARG A 32 11.61 2.24 -5.84
CA ARG A 32 10.89 2.64 -4.62
C ARG A 32 9.46 3.02 -4.99
N VAL A 33 8.50 2.48 -4.25
CA VAL A 33 7.09 2.85 -4.31
C VAL A 33 6.58 3.25 -2.94
N GLU A 34 5.71 4.24 -2.91
CA GLU A 34 5.08 4.76 -1.70
C GLU A 34 3.60 5.02 -1.97
N ALA A 35 2.73 4.43 -1.14
CA ALA A 35 1.27 4.56 -1.23
C ALA A 35 0.76 5.46 -0.12
N VAL A 36 0.19 6.60 -0.50
CA VAL A 36 -0.43 7.58 0.41
C VAL A 36 -1.95 7.45 0.31
N LYS A 37 -2.63 7.44 1.45
CA LYS A 37 -4.09 7.43 1.51
C LYS A 37 -4.66 8.73 0.93
N ILE A 38 -5.47 8.63 -0.13
CA ILE A 38 -6.32 9.73 -0.62
C ILE A 38 -7.56 9.80 0.25
N THR A 39 -8.21 8.67 0.46
CA THR A 39 -9.23 8.50 1.49
C THR A 39 -8.61 7.71 2.64
N GLY A 40 -8.94 8.10 3.87
CA GLY A 40 -8.38 7.52 5.08
C GLY A 40 -9.45 7.02 6.03
N ASP A 41 -9.00 6.27 7.02
CA ASP A 41 -9.82 5.71 8.09
C ASP A 41 -9.35 6.22 9.46
N ASP A 42 -10.02 5.79 10.53
CA ASP A 42 -9.71 6.21 11.90
C ASP A 42 -8.33 5.75 12.40
N TYR A 43 -7.65 4.86 11.68
CA TYR A 43 -6.36 4.28 12.03
C TYR A 43 -5.24 4.84 11.17
N VAL A 44 -5.46 5.09 9.88
CA VAL A 44 -4.53 5.80 9.00
C VAL A 44 -5.34 6.84 8.22
N PRO A 45 -5.21 8.14 8.56
CA PRO A 45 -6.02 9.18 7.93
C PRO A 45 -5.53 9.53 6.52
N ALA A 46 -6.34 10.30 5.80
CA ALA A 46 -5.98 10.80 4.47
C ALA A 46 -4.72 11.68 4.56
N GLY A 47 -3.85 11.57 3.56
CA GLY A 47 -2.55 12.23 3.51
C GLY A 47 -1.40 11.42 4.11
N GLU A 48 -1.69 10.36 4.85
CA GLU A 48 -0.66 9.52 5.47
C GLU A 48 -0.22 8.36 4.57
N ILE A 49 1.05 7.95 4.72
CA ILE A 49 1.58 6.76 4.06
C ILE A 49 0.89 5.52 4.65
N THR A 50 0.28 4.68 3.83
CA THR A 50 -0.21 3.38 4.29
C THR A 50 0.86 2.29 4.17
N TRP A 51 1.70 2.33 3.11
CA TRP A 51 2.84 1.44 2.95
C TRP A 51 3.86 1.98 1.95
N ARG A 52 5.09 1.48 2.04
CA ARG A 52 6.18 1.70 1.07
C ARG A 52 6.96 0.41 0.83
N ALA A 53 7.50 0.23 -0.37
CA ALA A 53 8.22 -1.00 -0.74
C ALA A 53 9.29 -0.76 -1.82
N ASP A 54 10.21 -1.72 -1.95
CA ASP A 54 11.12 -1.86 -3.09
C ASP A 54 10.59 -2.92 -4.07
N LEU A 55 10.34 -2.54 -5.33
CA LEU A 55 9.82 -3.44 -6.37
C LEU A 55 10.79 -4.55 -6.79
N GLY A 56 12.09 -4.41 -6.50
CA GLY A 56 13.09 -5.44 -6.80
C GLY A 56 13.08 -6.58 -5.79
N THR A 57 12.83 -6.28 -4.52
CA THR A 57 12.81 -7.29 -3.44
C THR A 57 11.40 -7.65 -2.98
N GLY A 58 10.42 -6.79 -3.25
CA GLY A 58 9.09 -6.80 -2.66
C GLY A 58 9.08 -6.39 -1.18
N LEU A 59 10.23 -6.18 -0.54
CA LEU A 59 10.29 -5.86 0.88
C LEU A 59 9.87 -4.41 1.10
N GLY A 60 9.15 -4.18 2.19
CA GLY A 60 8.65 -2.88 2.55
C GLY A 60 8.23 -2.81 4.00
N GLU A 61 7.46 -1.79 4.29
CA GLU A 61 6.86 -1.58 5.60
C GLU A 61 5.52 -0.88 5.44
N GLY A 62 4.59 -1.24 6.32
CA GLY A 62 3.25 -0.71 6.34
C GLY A 62 2.98 0.01 7.64
N GLN A 63 2.29 1.14 7.55
CA GLN A 63 1.89 1.93 8.72
C GLN A 63 0.70 1.26 9.39
N ILE A 64 0.74 1.22 10.72
CA ILE A 64 -0.37 0.85 11.61
C ILE A 64 -0.44 1.88 12.73
N ALA A 65 -1.63 2.03 13.32
CA ALA A 65 -1.85 2.83 14.50
C ALA A 65 -3.00 2.25 15.32
N GLU A 66 -3.23 2.79 16.51
CA GLU A 66 -4.48 2.63 17.23
C GLU A 66 -5.52 3.64 16.72
N GLU A 67 -6.81 3.39 17.00
CA GLU A 67 -7.92 4.28 16.65
C GLU A 67 -7.66 5.73 17.08
N GLY A 68 -7.96 6.67 16.19
CA GLY A 68 -7.61 8.10 16.30
C GLY A 68 -6.17 8.40 15.88
N PHE A 69 -5.57 7.56 15.02
CA PHE A 69 -4.17 7.64 14.58
C PHE A 69 -3.16 7.74 15.72
N ARG A 70 -3.40 7.03 16.83
CA ARG A 70 -2.54 7.08 18.02
C ARG A 70 -1.42 6.06 17.91
N ASN A 71 -0.24 6.42 18.41
CA ASN A 71 0.97 5.59 18.38
C ASN A 71 1.30 5.02 16.99
N PRO A 72 1.33 5.87 15.93
CA PRO A 72 1.59 5.39 14.58
C PRO A 72 3.01 4.83 14.49
N ARG A 73 3.13 3.68 13.83
CA ARG A 73 4.41 3.02 13.60
C ARG A 73 4.39 2.21 12.33
N PHE A 74 5.57 2.03 11.74
CA PHE A 74 5.76 1.11 10.64
C PHE A 74 6.10 -0.29 11.16
N ILE A 75 5.55 -1.30 10.50
CA ILE A 75 5.91 -2.71 10.68
C ILE A 75 6.41 -3.30 9.36
N PRO A 76 7.29 -4.32 9.40
CA PRO A 76 7.73 -5.00 8.19
C PRO A 76 6.55 -5.49 7.36
N GLY A 77 6.71 -5.45 6.04
CA GLY A 77 5.70 -5.91 5.11
C GLY A 77 6.29 -6.35 3.78
N GLN A 78 5.44 -6.89 2.91
CA GLN A 78 5.83 -7.34 1.59
C GLN A 78 4.79 -6.95 0.55
N LEU A 79 5.25 -6.34 -0.53
CA LEU A 79 4.50 -6.07 -1.73
C LEU A 79 4.62 -7.25 -2.69
N LYS A 80 3.47 -7.71 -3.20
CA LYS A 80 3.37 -8.65 -4.31
C LYS A 80 2.64 -7.99 -5.47
N VAL A 81 3.30 -7.89 -6.61
CA VAL A 81 2.67 -7.45 -7.86
C VAL A 81 2.05 -8.68 -8.53
N VAL A 82 0.71 -8.71 -8.64
CA VAL A 82 -0.01 -9.83 -9.26
C VAL A 82 -0.05 -9.66 -10.77
N ASN A 83 -0.47 -8.47 -11.22
CA ASN A 83 -0.43 -8.02 -12.60
C ASN A 83 -0.44 -6.48 -12.64
N ARG A 84 -0.64 -5.87 -13.81
CA ARG A 84 -0.61 -4.41 -14.01
C ARG A 84 -1.66 -3.67 -13.17
N ASP A 85 -2.79 -4.31 -12.89
CA ASP A 85 -3.98 -3.68 -12.32
C ASP A 85 -4.36 -4.28 -10.96
N ARG A 86 -3.53 -5.19 -10.44
CA ARG A 86 -3.74 -5.86 -9.15
C ARG A 86 -2.42 -6.05 -8.41
N ILE A 87 -2.36 -5.52 -7.19
CA ILE A 87 -1.24 -5.71 -6.25
C ILE A 87 -1.76 -6.08 -4.87
N VAL A 88 -0.92 -6.68 -4.04
CA VAL A 88 -1.24 -7.02 -2.66
C VAL A 88 -0.11 -6.53 -1.77
N PHE A 89 -0.42 -5.77 -0.73
CA PHE A 89 0.54 -5.47 0.34
C PHE A 89 0.17 -6.26 1.59
N HIS A 90 1.13 -6.98 2.16
CA HIS A 90 0.98 -7.76 3.38
C HIS A 90 1.78 -7.12 4.51
N TRP A 91 1.09 -6.69 5.56
CA TRP A 91 1.68 -6.25 6.82
C TRP A 91 1.99 -7.47 7.67
N MET A 92 3.25 -7.66 8.06
CA MET A 92 3.66 -8.82 8.84
C MET A 92 2.87 -8.90 10.15
N ASN A 93 2.20 -10.03 10.37
CA ASN A 93 1.35 -10.31 11.53
C ASN A 93 0.10 -9.42 11.69
N SER A 94 -0.25 -8.59 10.68
CA SER A 94 -1.42 -7.69 10.75
C SER A 94 -2.41 -7.87 9.60
N GLY A 95 -2.07 -8.64 8.56
CA GLY A 95 -2.97 -8.95 7.44
C GLY A 95 -2.49 -8.41 6.10
N HIS A 96 -3.38 -8.41 5.10
CA HIS A 96 -3.08 -7.88 3.78
C HIS A 96 -4.25 -7.11 3.20
N VAL A 97 -3.93 -6.22 2.26
CA VAL A 97 -4.89 -5.49 1.43
C VAL A 97 -4.54 -5.77 -0.02
N GLU A 98 -5.58 -6.10 -0.78
CA GLU A 98 -5.52 -6.13 -2.23
C GLU A 98 -5.92 -4.76 -2.76
N TYR A 99 -5.12 -4.25 -3.70
CA TYR A 99 -5.39 -3.01 -4.42
C TYR A 99 -5.67 -3.30 -5.89
N ARG A 100 -6.68 -2.63 -6.43
CA ARG A 100 -7.09 -2.70 -7.82
C ARG A 100 -7.13 -1.31 -8.45
N ARG A 101 -6.83 -1.21 -9.75
CA ARG A 101 -7.18 -0.03 -10.54
C ARG A 101 -8.63 -0.15 -10.97
N ASP A 102 -9.36 0.96 -10.99
CA ASP A 102 -10.62 1.01 -11.72
C ASP A 102 -10.31 0.95 -13.23
N GLU A 103 -11.03 0.09 -13.96
CA GLU A 103 -11.07 0.11 -15.43
C GLU A 103 -11.95 1.25 -15.94
#